data_AF-A0A2E9SWY6-F1
#
_entry.id   AF-A0A2E9SWY6-F1
#
_cell.length_a   1.000
_cell.length_b   1.000
_cell.length_c   1.000
_cell.angle_alpha   90.00
_cell.angle_beta   90.00
_cell.angle_gamma   90.00
#
_symmetry.space_group_name_H-M   'P 1'
#
loop_
_entity.id
_entity.type
_entity.pdbx_description
1 polymer ?
#
loop_
_entity_poly.entity_id
_entity_poly.type
_entity_poly.pdbx_seq_one_letter_code
_entity_poly.pdbx_strand_id
1 'polypeptide(L)' 'RFCMSLVKGLQGEEVVDYAYVAVENGDAAYFAHPVRLGKNGVEEILSYGELSAFEEQAKNDMLETLNKDIQEGVDFING' A
#
# COMPACT_ATOMS: atom_id res chain seq x y z
N ARG A 1 13.75 -9.29 -1.05
CA ARG A 1 13.90 -8.04 -0.27
C ARG A 1 12.76 -7.92 0.75
N PHE A 2 11.50 -7.74 0.32
CA PHE A 2 10.34 -7.58 1.22
C PHE A 2 10.19 -8.69 2.29
N CYS A 3 10.31 -9.97 1.94
CA CYS A 3 10.19 -11.05 2.94
C CYS A 3 11.21 -10.94 4.09
N MET A 4 12.42 -10.43 3.82
CA MET A 4 13.41 -10.20 4.87
C MET A 4 13.03 -9.02 5.76
N SER A 5 12.48 -7.95 5.16
CA SER A 5 11.89 -6.82 5.88
C SER A 5 10.77 -7.28 6.82
N LEU A 6 9.88 -8.15 6.33
CA LEU A 6 8.82 -8.76 7.14
C LEU A 6 9.37 -9.61 8.28
N VAL A 7 10.34 -10.48 8.03
CA VAL A 7 10.97 -11.30 9.08
C VAL A 7 11.59 -10.43 10.17
N LYS A 8 12.27 -9.34 9.79
CA LYS A 8 12.84 -8.38 10.75
C LYS A 8 11.77 -7.70 11.60
N GLY A 9 10.66 -7.24 10.98
CA GLY A 9 9.51 -6.70 11.71
C GLY A 9 8.93 -7.72 12.70
N LEU A 10 8.78 -8.99 12.29
CA LEU A 10 8.33 -10.07 13.17
C LEU A 10 9.29 -10.36 14.33
N GLN A 11 10.60 -10.12 14.14
CA GLN A 11 11.62 -10.22 15.18
C GLN A 11 11.64 -9.00 16.13
N GLY A 12 10.85 -7.96 15.84
CA GLY A 12 10.76 -6.74 16.64
C GLY A 12 11.80 -5.68 16.28
N GLU A 13 12.45 -5.80 15.11
CA GLU A 13 13.27 -4.72 14.56
C GLU A 13 12.38 -3.66 13.90
N GLU A 14 12.78 -2.40 13.99
CA GLU A 14 12.12 -1.34 13.23
C GLU A 14 12.47 -1.44 11.75
N VAL A 15 11.46 -1.74 10.93
CA VAL A 15 11.59 -1.82 9.48
C VAL A 15 10.42 -1.11 8.80
N VAL A 16 10.75 -0.30 7.79
CA VAL A 16 9.80 0.30 6.86
C VAL A 16 10.09 -0.23 5.46
N ASP A 17 9.06 -0.68 4.76
CA ASP A 17 9.14 -1.07 3.34
C ASP A 17 7.86 -0.65 2.62
N TYR A 18 7.89 -0.57 1.30
CA TYR A 18 6.67 -0.26 0.53
C TYR A 18 5.89 -1.54 0.23
N ALA A 19 4.58 -1.50 0.45
CA ALA A 19 3.69 -2.62 0.17
C ALA A 19 2.32 -2.14 -0.32
N TYR A 20 1.67 -2.96 -1.16
CA TYR A 20 0.29 -2.76 -1.57
C TYR A 20 -0.63 -3.30 -0.47
N VAL A 21 -1.32 -2.40 0.22
CA VAL A 21 -2.12 -2.71 1.41
C VAL A 21 -3.49 -2.04 1.31
N ALA A 22 -4.45 -2.52 2.10
CA ALA A 22 -5.72 -1.82 2.25
C ALA A 22 -5.48 -0.48 2.95
N VAL A 23 -6.06 0.60 2.43
CA VAL A 23 -5.89 1.95 2.97
C VAL A 23 -7.25 2.50 3.35
N GLU A 24 -7.35 3.04 4.57
CA GLU A 24 -8.55 3.73 5.02
C GLU A 24 -8.54 5.18 4.53
N ASN A 25 -9.65 5.64 3.94
CA ASN A 25 -9.82 7.02 3.45
C ASN A 25 -8.77 7.50 2.43
N GLY A 26 -8.17 6.57 1.67
CA GLY A 26 -7.23 6.88 0.58
C GLY A 26 -7.92 7.08 -0.78
N ASP A 27 -7.12 7.40 -1.79
CA ASP A 27 -7.58 7.60 -3.18
C ASP A 27 -8.13 6.31 -3.84
N ALA A 28 -7.80 5.14 -3.27
CA ALA A 28 -8.27 3.82 -3.65
C ALA A 28 -8.36 2.91 -2.41
N ALA A 29 -9.17 1.86 -2.47
CA ALA A 29 -9.35 0.91 -1.36
C ALA A 29 -8.06 0.14 -1.01
N TYR A 30 -7.20 -0.05 -2.01
CA TYR A 30 -5.86 -0.62 -1.85
C TYR A 30 -4.86 0.25 -2.61
N PHE A 31 -3.72 0.54 -1.99
CA PHE A 31 -2.68 1.35 -2.61
C PHE A 31 -1.29 1.00 -2.05
N ALA A 32 -0.23 1.33 -2.80
CA ALA A 32 1.14 1.13 -2.36
C ALA A 32 1.58 2.27 -1.44
N HIS A 33 1.78 1.96 -0.16
CA HIS A 33 2.26 2.92 0.84
C HIS A 33 3.54 2.42 1.52
N PRO A 34 4.36 3.33 2.08
CA PRO A 34 5.35 2.94 3.06
C PRO A 34 4.63 2.40 4.30
N VAL A 35 4.99 1.18 4.72
CA VAL A 35 4.40 0.54 5.88
C VAL A 35 5.48 0.22 6.90
N ARG A 36 5.19 0.50 8.18
CA ARG A 36 5.99 0.02 9.30
C ARG A 36 5.59 -1.42 9.60
N LEU A 37 6.56 -2.32 9.50
CA LEU A 37 6.37 -3.74 9.80
C LEU A 37 6.80 -4.00 11.24
N GLY A 38 5.96 -4.72 11.99
CA GLY A 38 6.29 -5.19 13.32
C GLY A 38 5.75 -6.60 13.57
N LYS A 39 5.46 -6.92 14.83
CA LYS A 39 5.24 -8.31 15.26
C LYS A 39 3.95 -8.92 14.73
N ASN A 40 3.01 -8.07 14.33
CA ASN A 40 1.68 -8.47 13.83
C ASN A 40 1.48 -8.12 12.35
N GLY A 41 2.56 -7.92 11.59
CA GLY A 41 2.49 -7.49 10.19
C GLY A 41 2.58 -5.96 10.07
N VAL A 42 1.67 -5.35 9.33
CA VAL A 42 1.62 -3.89 9.16
C VAL A 42 1.07 -3.26 10.44
N GLU A 43 1.91 -2.50 11.14
CA GLU A 43 1.53 -1.80 12.38
C GLU A 43 1.10 -0.36 12.11
N GLU A 44 1.66 0.27 11.07
CA GLU A 44 1.37 1.65 10.70
C GLU A 44 1.51 1.83 9.19
N ILE A 45 0.53 2.50 8.58
CA ILE A 45 0.60 2.96 7.19
C ILE A 45 1.09 4.40 7.22
N LEU A 46 2.26 4.65 6.66
CA LEU A 46 2.88 5.96 6.65
C LEU A 46 2.44 6.77 5.42
N SER A 47 2.49 8.10 5.54
CA SER A 47 2.31 8.99 4.40
C SER A 47 3.48 8.85 3.42
N TYR A 48 3.17 8.83 2.12
CA TYR A 48 4.19 8.92 1.06
C TYR A 48 4.76 10.34 0.87
N GLY A 49 4.26 11.32 1.65
CA GLY A 49 4.74 12.70 1.65
C GLY A 49 4.08 13.57 0.57
N GLU A 50 4.66 14.75 0.35
CA GLU A 50 4.23 15.65 -0.71
C GLU A 50 4.74 15.15 -2.06
N LEU A 51 3.84 15.10 -3.04
CA LEU A 51 4.16 14.73 -4.41
C LEU A 51 4.50 15.99 -5.21
N SER A 52 5.48 15.88 -6.11
CA SER A 52 5.65 16.90 -7.14
C SER A 52 4.46 16.91 -8.10
N ALA A 53 4.27 18.01 -8.83
CA ALA A 53 3.17 18.11 -9.81
C ALA A 53 3.20 16.98 -10.86
N PHE A 54 4.39 16.48 -11.22
CA PHE A 54 4.53 15.35 -12.13
C PHE A 54 4.05 14.03 -11.50
N GLU A 55 4.43 13.77 -10.25
CA GLU A 55 4.02 12.57 -9.51
C GLU A 55 2.53 12.59 -9.18
N GLU A 56 1.97 13.75 -8.86
CA GLU A 56 0.55 13.91 -8.59
C GLU A 56 -0.29 13.67 -9.86
N GLN A 57 0.14 14.20 -11.01
CA GLN A 57 -0.51 13.89 -12.29
C GLN A 57 -0.46 12.40 -12.59
N ALA A 58 0.73 11.77 -12.45
CA ALA A 58 0.89 10.34 -12.68
C ALA A 58 0.01 9.51 -11.75
N LYS A 59 -0.14 9.93 -10.47
CA LYS A 59 -1.08 9.32 -9.52
C LYS A 59 -2.50 9.40 -10.04
N ASN A 60 -2.96 10.60 -10.36
CA ASN A 60 -4.34 10.84 -10.80
C ASN A 60 -4.68 10.05 -12.08
N ASP A 61 -3.74 9.97 -13.02
CA ASP A 61 -3.92 9.23 -14.28
C ASP A 61 -4.03 7.71 -14.07
N MET A 62 -3.36 7.14 -13.05
CA MET A 62 -3.43 5.70 -12.77
C MET A 62 -4.62 5.26 -11.89
N LEU A 63 -5.25 6.19 -11.16
CA LEU A 63 -6.29 5.85 -10.17
C LEU A 63 -7.52 5.17 -10.78
N GLU A 64 -7.95 5.58 -11.97
CA GLU A 64 -9.12 4.97 -12.62
C GLU A 64 -8.86 3.50 -12.94
N THR A 65 -7.70 3.19 -13.53
CA THR A 65 -7.30 1.81 -13.86
C THR A 65 -7.15 0.98 -12.59
N LEU A 66 -6.48 1.52 -11.57
CA LEU A 66 -6.28 0.79 -10.32
C LEU A 66 -7.60 0.42 -9.64
N ASN A 67 -8.58 1.34 -9.62
CA ASN A 67 -9.88 1.06 -9.03
C ASN A 67 -10.66 0.00 -9.83
N LYS A 68 -10.50 -0.06 -11.16
CA LYS A 68 -11.07 -1.15 -11.98
C LYS A 68 -10.45 -2.50 -11.63
N ASP A 69 -9.12 -2.56 -11.55
CA ASP A 69 -8.39 -3.79 -11.21
C ASP A 69 -8.79 -4.31 -9.81
N ILE A 70 -8.97 -3.40 -8.84
CA ILE A 70 -9.48 -3.76 -7.51
C ILE A 70 -10.90 -4.34 -7.61
N GLN A 71 -11.79 -3.68 -8.34
CA GLN A 71 -13.17 -4.13 -8.49
C GLN A 71 -13.25 -5.49 -9.17
N GLU A 72 -12.46 -5.74 -10.21
CA GLU A 72 -12.37 -7.05 -10.87
C GLU A 72 -11.99 -8.16 -9.89
N GLY A 73 -11.03 -7.90 -8.99
CA GLY A 73 -10.64 -8.85 -7.94
C GLY A 73 -11.75 -9.11 -6.91
N VAL A 74 -12.52 -8.08 -6.55
CA VAL A 74 -13.68 -8.20 -5.64
C VAL A 74 -14.81 -8.98 -6.30
N ASP A 75 -15.12 -8.69 -7.55
CA ASP A 75 -16.17 -9.36 -8.32
C ASP A 75 -15.84 -10.83 -8.54
N PHE A 76 -14.56 -11.15 -8.82
CA PHE A 76 -14.10 -12.54 -8.99
C PHE A 76 -14.39 -13.43 -7.79
N ILE A 77 -14.34 -12.89 -6.56
CA ILE A 77 -14.60 -13.67 -5.34
C ILE A 77 -16.10 -13.69 -4.96
N ASN A 78 -16.87 -12.67 -5.36
CA ASN A 78 -18.28 -12.54 -4.98
C ASN A 78 -19.28 -12.99 -6.06
N GLY A 79 -18.82 -13.26 -7.29
CA GLY A 79 -19.62 -13.81 -8.40
C GLY A 79 -19.57 -15.33 -8.46
#